data_AF-A0A843WB76-F1
#
_entry.id   AF-A0A843WB76-F1
#
_cell.length_a   1.000
_cell.length_b   1.000
_cell.length_c   1.000
_cell.angle_alpha   90.00
_cell.angle_beta   90.00
_cell.angle_gamma   90.00
#
_symmetry.space_group_name_H-M   'P 1'
#
loop_
_entity.id
_entity.type
_entity.pdbx_description
1 polymer ?
#
loop_
_entity_poly.entity_id
_entity_poly.type
_entity_poly.pdbx_seq_one_letter_code
_entity_poly.pdbx_strand_id
1 'polypeptide(L)'
;MLKSQHFDRRLMDWKFCNNLLLMIMAKHLKKEVLQAQSPFLVDKLKVLAESLANSSSKAEKRIAEHRTQKEEALNFRVAKANEVSGTEKELAAEIAALEKQRDELEAELKKVNISLAAARARFNKTKEERDQFDEASNQIITHLKSKEDELSKSVVSCKLEADVVQTWINFLEDTWCLRSTYMQLKDEQANGELETYGHHFVKLISHHLLACKEELGTSITRIKTFVDNINKINGRSEVQTSKEDKLLEESEPRMLLEEEYLETEEKIISTFSVVDNMRTLFYSEPANASRGDDAKVKQLFDAIEGMRVDFESIERPFLRHETLAKDEVMSSEERAEDPSHLSRTIESPKSKRTDSPKSRHADSPKSATAALEQLDPEAELAKLESEFGKVTRDYSSEEIGGWEFDELEQELKS
;
A
#
# COMPACT_ATOMS: atom_id res chain seq x y z
N MET A 1 140.24 -64.46 -116.74
CA MET A 1 139.37 -63.73 -115.79
C MET A 1 139.50 -62.23 -116.07
N LEU A 2 138.52 -61.60 -116.75
CA LEU A 2 138.80 -60.38 -117.53
C LEU A 2 137.86 -59.18 -117.29
N LYS A 3 137.08 -59.14 -116.20
CA LYS A 3 136.11 -58.05 -115.92
C LYS A 3 136.16 -57.39 -114.53
N SER A 4 136.94 -57.91 -113.56
CA SER A 4 136.99 -57.32 -112.20
C SER A 4 138.01 -56.18 -112.06
N GLN A 5 139.26 -56.39 -112.49
CA GLN A 5 140.36 -55.44 -112.24
C GLN A 5 140.19 -54.04 -112.89
N HIS A 6 139.40 -53.93 -113.98
CA HIS A 6 139.13 -52.63 -114.60
C HIS A 6 138.08 -51.79 -113.86
N PHE A 7 137.23 -52.40 -113.03
CA PHE A 7 136.24 -51.68 -112.23
C PHE A 7 136.88 -51.08 -110.98
N ASP A 8 137.65 -51.88 -110.24
CA ASP A 8 138.34 -51.43 -109.03
C ASP A 8 139.32 -50.27 -109.30
N ARG A 9 140.01 -50.28 -110.44
CA ARG A 9 140.92 -49.19 -110.82
C ARG A 9 140.19 -47.87 -111.08
N ARG A 10 139.04 -47.91 -111.77
CA ARG A 10 138.20 -46.71 -111.98
C ARG A 10 137.54 -46.21 -110.69
N LEU A 11 137.21 -47.12 -109.76
CA LEU A 11 136.65 -46.75 -108.46
C LEU A 11 137.70 -46.07 -107.55
N MET A 12 138.96 -46.52 -107.62
CA MET A 12 140.11 -45.84 -106.99
C MET A 12 140.33 -44.44 -107.57
N ASP A 13 140.37 -44.31 -108.90
CA ASP A 13 140.56 -43.01 -109.57
C ASP A 13 139.43 -42.02 -109.24
N TRP A 14 138.16 -42.48 -109.20
CA TRP A 14 137.03 -41.63 -108.79
C TRP A 14 137.11 -41.19 -107.32
N LYS A 15 137.48 -42.10 -106.40
CA LYS A 15 137.68 -41.75 -104.98
C LYS A 15 138.85 -40.78 -104.80
N PHE A 16 139.93 -40.92 -105.57
CA PHE A 16 141.06 -40.01 -105.53
C PHE A 16 140.65 -38.61 -106.03
N CYS A 17 139.98 -38.51 -107.16
CA CYS A 17 139.47 -37.23 -107.70
C CYS A 17 138.47 -36.55 -106.76
N ASN A 18 137.53 -37.29 -106.15
CA ASN A 18 136.56 -36.72 -105.22
C ASN A 18 137.21 -36.20 -103.92
N ASN A 19 138.16 -36.96 -103.34
CA ASN A 19 138.92 -36.50 -102.17
C ASN A 19 139.82 -35.29 -102.51
N LEU A 20 140.41 -35.24 -103.71
CA LEU A 20 141.18 -34.09 -104.16
C LEU A 20 140.28 -32.84 -104.30
N LEU A 21 139.07 -32.99 -104.83
CA LEU A 21 138.09 -31.90 -104.95
C LEU A 21 137.64 -31.36 -103.57
N LEU A 22 137.32 -32.27 -102.64
CA LEU A 22 136.99 -31.93 -101.25
C LEU A 22 138.14 -31.23 -100.52
N MET A 23 139.38 -31.70 -100.72
CA MET A 23 140.56 -31.07 -100.13
C MET A 23 140.89 -29.71 -100.76
N ILE A 24 140.56 -29.49 -102.04
CA ILE A 24 140.71 -28.19 -102.72
C ILE A 24 139.63 -27.21 -102.22
N MET A 25 138.36 -27.62 -102.08
CA MET A 25 137.32 -26.77 -101.51
C MET A 25 137.59 -26.43 -100.04
N ALA A 26 138.00 -27.42 -99.22
CA ALA A 26 138.42 -27.18 -97.84
C ALA A 26 139.67 -26.28 -97.75
N LYS A 27 140.59 -26.34 -98.73
CA LYS A 27 141.71 -25.40 -98.83
C LYS A 27 141.27 -24.00 -99.27
N HIS A 28 140.33 -23.84 -100.20
CA HIS A 28 139.82 -22.50 -100.56
C HIS A 28 139.14 -21.84 -99.36
N LEU A 29 138.22 -22.54 -98.71
CA LEU A 29 137.52 -22.03 -97.53
C LEU A 29 138.46 -21.69 -96.35
N LYS A 30 139.59 -22.42 -96.20
CA LYS A 30 140.62 -22.07 -95.21
C LYS A 30 141.59 -20.97 -95.67
N LYS A 31 141.84 -20.81 -96.97
CA LYS A 31 142.87 -19.88 -97.48
C LYS A 31 142.34 -18.45 -97.63
N GLU A 32 141.07 -18.26 -97.97
CA GLU A 32 140.43 -16.93 -97.94
C GLU A 32 140.22 -16.42 -96.50
N VAL A 33 140.13 -17.32 -95.51
CA VAL A 33 139.93 -16.97 -94.10
C VAL A 33 141.25 -16.68 -93.34
N LEU A 34 142.41 -17.05 -93.88
CA LEU A 34 143.70 -17.04 -93.13
C LEU A 34 144.80 -16.10 -93.64
N GLN A 35 144.57 -15.23 -94.63
CA GLN A 35 145.62 -14.28 -95.04
C GLN A 35 145.10 -12.89 -95.46
N ALA A 36 145.59 -11.85 -94.76
CA ALA A 36 145.47 -10.41 -95.04
C ALA A 36 144.24 -9.60 -94.55
N GLN A 37 143.81 -9.73 -93.28
CA GLN A 37 143.29 -8.60 -92.46
C GLN A 37 143.19 -8.85 -90.93
N SER A 38 144.08 -9.69 -90.36
CA SER A 38 143.88 -10.35 -89.05
C SER A 38 143.64 -9.45 -87.81
N PRO A 39 144.37 -8.35 -87.54
CA PRO A 39 144.17 -7.59 -86.29
C PRO A 39 142.97 -6.62 -86.34
N PHE A 40 142.84 -5.87 -87.44
CA PHE A 40 141.82 -4.83 -87.58
C PHE A 40 140.40 -5.39 -87.64
N LEU A 41 140.22 -6.59 -88.22
CA LEU A 41 138.94 -7.29 -88.16
C LEU A 41 138.61 -7.73 -86.73
N VAL A 42 139.60 -8.20 -85.97
CA VAL A 42 139.41 -8.63 -84.57
C VAL A 42 139.02 -7.45 -83.68
N ASP A 43 139.65 -6.28 -83.82
CA ASP A 43 139.25 -5.11 -83.01
C ASP A 43 137.89 -4.54 -83.43
N LYS A 44 137.53 -4.55 -84.73
CA LYS A 44 136.15 -4.27 -85.16
C LYS A 44 135.15 -5.26 -84.58
N LEU A 45 135.49 -6.55 -84.54
CA LEU A 45 134.65 -7.59 -83.95
C LEU A 45 134.55 -7.46 -82.42
N LYS A 46 135.61 -7.01 -81.72
CA LYS A 46 135.54 -6.66 -80.30
C LYS A 46 134.60 -5.48 -80.05
N VAL A 47 134.74 -4.39 -80.81
CA VAL A 47 133.86 -3.21 -80.68
C VAL A 47 132.41 -3.58 -81.00
N LEU A 48 132.17 -4.44 -82.00
CA LEU A 48 130.83 -4.97 -82.29
C LEU A 48 130.32 -5.89 -81.17
N ALA A 49 131.15 -6.75 -80.60
CA ALA A 49 130.79 -7.62 -79.48
C ALA A 49 130.51 -6.82 -78.20
N GLU A 50 131.28 -5.78 -77.92
CA GLU A 50 131.12 -4.87 -76.78
C GLU A 50 129.89 -3.97 -76.97
N SER A 51 129.64 -3.46 -78.17
CA SER A 51 128.40 -2.75 -78.51
C SER A 51 127.17 -3.67 -78.42
N LEU A 52 127.29 -4.93 -78.86
CA LEU A 52 126.23 -5.93 -78.75
C LEU A 52 126.00 -6.34 -77.29
N ALA A 53 127.04 -6.51 -76.48
CA ALA A 53 126.95 -6.77 -75.04
C ALA A 53 126.33 -5.59 -74.28
N ASN A 54 126.74 -4.36 -74.57
CA ASN A 54 126.12 -3.15 -74.02
C ASN A 54 124.65 -3.00 -74.46
N SER A 55 124.32 -3.36 -75.70
CA SER A 55 122.93 -3.38 -76.20
C SER A 55 122.09 -4.48 -75.52
N SER A 56 122.64 -5.69 -75.35
CA SER A 56 122.01 -6.81 -74.64
C SER A 56 121.76 -6.45 -73.19
N SER A 57 122.79 -5.97 -72.46
CA SER A 57 122.67 -5.49 -71.08
C SER A 57 121.61 -4.38 -70.94
N LYS A 58 121.55 -3.43 -71.88
CA LYS A 58 120.51 -2.38 -71.89
C LYS A 58 119.12 -2.92 -72.23
N ALA A 59 119.00 -4.00 -73.00
CA ALA A 59 117.72 -4.67 -73.25
C ALA A 59 117.29 -5.50 -72.03
N GLU A 60 118.18 -6.27 -71.44
CA GLU A 60 118.00 -7.04 -70.21
C GLU A 60 117.57 -6.15 -69.04
N LYS A 61 118.22 -4.98 -68.86
CA LYS A 61 117.83 -4.01 -67.83
C LYS A 61 116.39 -3.51 -68.03
N ARG A 62 116.01 -3.13 -69.26
CA ARG A 62 114.62 -2.73 -69.57
C ARG A 62 113.62 -3.87 -69.36
N ILE A 63 113.99 -5.10 -69.69
CA ILE A 63 113.16 -6.29 -69.44
C ILE A 63 112.98 -6.52 -67.93
N ALA A 64 114.03 -6.31 -67.12
CA ALA A 64 113.94 -6.37 -65.67
C ALA A 64 113.07 -5.24 -65.11
N GLU A 65 113.28 -3.99 -65.53
CA GLU A 65 112.46 -2.82 -65.14
C GLU A 65 110.98 -3.00 -65.50
N HIS A 66 110.67 -3.54 -66.69
CA HIS A 66 109.29 -3.83 -67.09
C HIS A 66 108.69 -5.03 -66.31
N ARG A 67 109.51 -6.01 -65.92
CA ARG A 67 109.06 -7.12 -65.05
C ARG A 67 108.73 -6.62 -63.65
N THR A 68 109.56 -5.78 -63.04
CA THR A 68 109.30 -5.21 -61.72
C THR A 68 108.07 -4.30 -61.73
N GLN A 69 107.92 -3.42 -62.73
CA GLN A 69 106.69 -2.61 -62.87
C GLN A 69 105.42 -3.46 -63.02
N LYS A 70 105.49 -4.56 -63.78
CA LYS A 70 104.37 -5.51 -63.92
C LYS A 70 104.05 -6.21 -62.59
N GLU A 71 105.07 -6.58 -61.83
CA GLU A 71 104.94 -7.22 -60.52
C GLU A 71 104.34 -6.25 -59.48
N GLU A 72 104.83 -5.01 -59.42
CA GLU A 72 104.28 -3.93 -58.60
C GLU A 72 102.80 -3.67 -58.91
N ALA A 73 102.44 -3.57 -60.20
CA ALA A 73 101.04 -3.38 -60.63
C ALA A 73 100.14 -4.56 -60.27
N LEU A 74 100.64 -5.81 -60.34
CA LEU A 74 99.92 -6.99 -59.89
C LEU A 74 99.74 -7.01 -58.37
N ASN A 75 100.79 -6.69 -57.61
CA ASN A 75 100.76 -6.62 -56.15
C ASN A 75 99.80 -5.52 -55.68
N PHE A 76 99.83 -4.33 -56.29
CA PHE A 76 98.87 -3.25 -56.03
C PHE A 76 97.43 -3.68 -56.33
N ARG A 77 97.19 -4.34 -57.47
CA ARG A 77 95.85 -4.84 -57.83
C ARG A 77 95.34 -5.87 -56.82
N VAL A 78 96.19 -6.79 -56.34
CA VAL A 78 95.83 -7.76 -55.31
C VAL A 78 95.57 -7.07 -53.97
N ALA A 79 96.43 -6.14 -53.54
CA ALA A 79 96.23 -5.38 -52.32
C ALA A 79 94.91 -4.59 -52.35
N LYS A 80 94.61 -3.91 -53.47
CA LYS A 80 93.37 -3.13 -53.62
C LYS A 80 92.13 -4.03 -53.70
N ALA A 81 92.21 -5.19 -54.34
CA ALA A 81 91.13 -6.16 -54.34
C ALA A 81 90.85 -6.72 -52.93
N ASN A 82 91.89 -6.97 -52.13
CA ASN A 82 91.74 -7.40 -50.74
C ASN A 82 91.15 -6.29 -49.85
N GLU A 83 91.59 -5.04 -50.00
CA GLU A 83 91.03 -3.88 -49.30
C GLU A 83 89.54 -3.71 -49.62
N VAL A 84 89.18 -3.69 -50.91
CA VAL A 84 87.79 -3.57 -51.37
C VAL A 84 86.95 -4.74 -50.84
N SER A 85 87.43 -5.98 -50.93
CA SER A 85 86.72 -7.16 -50.39
C SER A 85 86.60 -7.13 -48.86
N GLY A 86 87.52 -6.48 -48.14
CA GLY A 86 87.39 -6.20 -46.71
C GLY A 86 86.23 -5.24 -46.45
N THR A 87 86.26 -4.06 -47.08
CA THR A 87 85.20 -3.04 -46.93
C THR A 87 83.82 -3.54 -47.37
N GLU A 88 83.75 -4.37 -48.41
CA GLU A 88 82.50 -4.99 -48.88
C GLU A 88 81.91 -5.95 -47.83
N LYS A 89 82.75 -6.74 -47.15
CA LYS A 89 82.31 -7.63 -46.06
C LYS A 89 81.88 -6.86 -44.81
N GLU A 90 82.59 -5.77 -44.48
CA GLU A 90 82.23 -4.89 -43.37
C GLU A 90 80.87 -4.22 -43.62
N LEU A 91 80.66 -3.65 -44.81
CA LEU A 91 79.38 -3.06 -45.21
C LEU A 91 78.26 -4.11 -45.28
N ALA A 92 78.53 -5.32 -45.78
CA ALA A 92 77.53 -6.40 -45.79
C ALA A 92 77.13 -6.82 -44.36
N ALA A 93 78.07 -6.84 -43.41
CA ALA A 93 77.78 -7.10 -42.01
C ALA A 93 77.00 -5.95 -41.34
N GLU A 94 77.31 -4.70 -41.67
CA GLU A 94 76.57 -3.51 -41.21
C GLU A 94 75.13 -3.52 -41.73
N ILE A 95 74.92 -3.77 -43.03
CA ILE A 95 73.59 -3.90 -43.63
C ILE A 95 72.79 -4.99 -42.92
N ALA A 96 73.35 -6.19 -42.75
CA ALA A 96 72.68 -7.29 -42.06
C ALA A 96 72.31 -6.95 -40.60
N ALA A 97 73.15 -6.18 -39.89
CA ALA A 97 72.84 -5.71 -38.54
C ALA A 97 71.71 -4.66 -38.53
N LEU A 98 71.70 -3.72 -39.48
CA LEU A 98 70.65 -2.71 -39.62
C LEU A 98 69.30 -3.30 -40.05
N GLU A 99 69.31 -4.30 -40.94
CA GLU A 99 68.08 -5.02 -41.32
C GLU A 99 67.49 -5.78 -40.13
N LYS A 100 68.33 -6.44 -39.32
CA LYS A 100 67.87 -7.07 -38.09
C LYS A 100 67.26 -6.05 -37.10
N GLN A 101 67.90 -4.90 -36.92
CA GLN A 101 67.35 -3.83 -36.05
C GLN A 101 66.03 -3.27 -36.58
N ARG A 102 65.89 -3.11 -37.91
CA ARG A 102 64.62 -2.73 -38.56
C ARG A 102 63.51 -3.74 -38.21
N ASP A 103 63.78 -5.03 -38.35
CA ASP A 103 62.80 -6.09 -38.13
C ASP A 103 62.38 -6.19 -36.64
N GLU A 104 63.33 -6.00 -35.72
CA GLU A 104 63.06 -5.91 -34.27
C GLU A 104 62.19 -4.69 -33.93
N LEU A 105 62.48 -3.50 -34.50
CA LEU A 105 61.66 -2.30 -34.32
C LEU A 105 60.27 -2.44 -34.93
N GLU A 106 60.13 -3.11 -36.08
CA GLU A 106 58.83 -3.38 -36.70
C GLU A 106 57.98 -4.34 -35.85
N ALA A 107 58.61 -5.33 -35.20
CA ALA A 107 57.94 -6.25 -34.27
C ALA A 107 57.42 -5.53 -33.01
N GLU A 108 58.24 -4.68 -32.37
CA GLU A 108 57.78 -3.88 -31.23
C GLU A 108 56.73 -2.84 -31.64
N LEU A 109 56.83 -2.22 -32.83
CA LEU A 109 55.79 -1.33 -33.35
C LEU A 109 54.45 -2.06 -33.53
N LYS A 110 54.46 -3.29 -34.06
CA LYS A 110 53.25 -4.13 -34.19
C LYS A 110 52.65 -4.44 -32.81
N LYS A 111 53.48 -4.83 -31.84
CA LYS A 111 53.07 -5.11 -30.45
C LYS A 111 52.46 -3.89 -29.78
N VAL A 112 53.10 -2.71 -29.89
CA VAL A 112 52.56 -1.44 -29.38
C VAL A 112 51.22 -1.10 -30.04
N ASN A 113 51.09 -1.26 -31.36
CA ASN A 113 49.83 -1.01 -32.07
C ASN A 113 48.69 -1.93 -31.63
N ILE A 114 48.97 -3.23 -31.39
CA ILE A 114 47.98 -4.17 -30.84
C ILE A 114 47.58 -3.75 -29.43
N SER A 115 48.54 -3.44 -28.56
CA SER A 115 48.28 -2.97 -27.19
C SER A 115 47.49 -1.66 -27.16
N LEU A 116 47.79 -0.72 -28.07
CA LEU A 116 47.08 0.55 -28.25
C LEU A 116 45.63 0.33 -28.70
N ALA A 117 45.40 -0.58 -29.66
CA ALA A 117 44.06 -0.95 -30.10
C ALA A 117 43.23 -1.56 -28.95
N ALA A 118 43.82 -2.49 -28.20
CA ALA A 118 43.18 -3.09 -27.03
C ALA A 118 42.94 -2.09 -25.88
N ALA A 119 43.82 -1.10 -25.69
CA ALA A 119 43.62 -0.02 -24.74
C ALA A 119 42.47 0.93 -25.16
N ARG A 120 42.41 1.29 -26.45
CA ARG A 120 41.31 2.10 -27.02
C ARG A 120 39.96 1.40 -26.92
N ALA A 121 39.90 0.09 -27.20
CA ALA A 121 38.67 -0.69 -27.06
C ALA A 121 38.16 -0.71 -25.61
N ARG A 122 39.05 -0.97 -24.64
CA ARG A 122 38.71 -0.91 -23.20
C ARG A 122 38.27 0.49 -22.76
N PHE A 123 38.98 1.54 -23.19
CA PHE A 123 38.61 2.92 -22.89
C PHE A 123 37.21 3.29 -23.41
N ASN A 124 36.88 2.90 -24.65
CA ASN A 124 35.55 3.15 -25.21
C ASN A 124 34.47 2.38 -24.44
N LYS A 125 34.69 1.09 -24.15
CA LYS A 125 33.76 0.27 -23.34
C LYS A 125 33.49 0.92 -21.97
N THR A 126 34.52 1.29 -21.21
CA THR A 126 34.35 1.94 -19.89
C THR A 126 33.74 3.34 -19.99
N LYS A 127 33.87 4.02 -21.13
CA LYS A 127 33.12 5.26 -21.38
C LYS A 127 31.63 4.97 -21.61
N GLU A 128 31.30 4.00 -22.47
CA GLU A 128 29.92 3.60 -22.75
C GLU A 128 29.19 3.08 -21.50
N GLU A 129 29.86 2.29 -20.65
CA GLU A 129 29.35 1.82 -19.35
C GLU A 129 29.03 2.99 -18.42
N ARG A 130 29.89 4.01 -18.36
CA ARG A 130 29.64 5.22 -17.56
C ARG A 130 28.48 6.03 -18.14
N ASP A 131 28.46 6.27 -19.44
CA ASP A 131 27.42 7.06 -20.10
C ASP A 131 26.03 6.36 -19.92
N GLN A 132 25.98 5.02 -19.89
CA GLN A 132 24.78 4.23 -19.53
C GLN A 132 24.40 4.35 -18.04
N PHE A 133 25.39 4.29 -17.13
CA PHE A 133 25.15 4.46 -15.70
C PHE A 133 24.61 5.86 -15.37
N ASP A 134 25.17 6.91 -15.98
CA ASP A 134 24.73 8.29 -15.79
C ASP A 134 23.28 8.48 -16.28
N GLU A 135 22.91 7.87 -17.42
CA GLU A 135 21.53 7.87 -17.93
C GLU A 135 20.57 7.12 -17.00
N ALA A 136 20.92 5.91 -16.54
CA ALA A 136 20.09 5.16 -15.59
C ALA A 136 19.93 5.89 -14.24
N SER A 137 21.00 6.53 -13.75
CA SER A 137 20.99 7.36 -12.55
C SER A 137 20.07 8.57 -12.70
N ASN A 138 20.13 9.26 -13.85
CA ASN A 138 19.21 10.36 -14.18
C ASN A 138 17.75 9.89 -14.20
N GLN A 139 17.46 8.73 -14.80
CA GLN A 139 16.11 8.14 -14.81
C GLN A 139 15.60 7.88 -13.39
N ILE A 140 16.41 7.27 -12.52
CA ILE A 140 16.08 7.06 -11.09
C ILE A 140 15.77 8.39 -10.41
N ILE A 141 16.61 9.42 -10.60
CA ILE A 141 16.40 10.76 -10.02
C ILE A 141 15.09 11.39 -10.51
N THR A 142 14.73 11.23 -11.80
CA THR A 142 13.45 11.75 -12.31
C THR A 142 12.24 11.03 -11.71
N HIS A 143 12.30 9.70 -11.56
CA HIS A 143 11.22 8.93 -10.93
C HIS A 143 11.05 9.28 -9.45
N LEU A 144 12.15 9.41 -8.71
CA LEU A 144 12.11 9.83 -7.29
C LEU A 144 11.48 11.21 -7.13
N LYS A 145 11.84 12.18 -7.99
CA LYS A 145 11.21 13.51 -8.00
C LYS A 145 9.70 13.45 -8.29
N SER A 146 9.28 12.66 -9.29
CA SER A 146 7.84 12.50 -9.56
C SER A 146 7.08 11.88 -8.38
N LYS A 147 7.69 10.94 -7.64
CA LYS A 147 7.11 10.34 -6.43
C LYS A 147 7.07 11.34 -5.27
N GLU A 148 8.09 12.16 -5.10
CA GLU A 148 8.13 13.25 -4.13
C GLU A 148 7.02 14.29 -4.42
N ASP A 149 6.81 14.67 -5.68
CA ASP A 149 5.72 15.56 -6.12
C ASP A 149 4.33 14.96 -5.89
N GLU A 150 4.14 13.67 -6.17
CA GLU A 150 2.88 12.94 -5.92
C GLU A 150 2.57 12.88 -4.42
N LEU A 151 3.55 12.49 -3.60
CA LEU A 151 3.40 12.43 -2.13
C LEU A 151 3.15 13.83 -1.54
N SER A 152 3.82 14.86 -2.05
CA SER A 152 3.61 16.24 -1.61
C SER A 152 2.17 16.71 -1.87
N LYS A 153 1.59 16.36 -3.03
CA LYS A 153 0.17 16.65 -3.35
C LYS A 153 -0.78 15.87 -2.44
N SER A 154 -0.49 14.59 -2.19
CA SER A 154 -1.27 13.74 -1.27
C SER A 154 -1.29 14.31 0.15
N VAL A 155 -0.12 14.69 0.70
CA VAL A 155 0.00 15.33 2.02
C VAL A 155 -0.80 16.64 2.11
N VAL A 156 -0.87 17.43 1.04
CA VAL A 156 -1.72 18.64 1.00
C VAL A 156 -3.21 18.27 0.98
N SER A 157 -3.63 17.26 0.23
CA SER A 157 -5.02 16.77 0.22
C SER A 157 -5.45 16.30 1.61
N CYS A 158 -4.68 15.41 2.25
CA CYS A 158 -5.00 14.88 3.58
C CYS A 158 -5.07 15.96 4.66
N LYS A 159 -4.30 17.07 4.53
CA LYS A 159 -4.43 18.22 5.43
C LYS A 159 -5.76 18.96 5.24
N LEU A 160 -6.14 19.23 4.00
CA LEU A 160 -7.43 19.86 3.69
C LEU A 160 -8.62 18.97 4.14
N GLU A 161 -8.51 17.66 3.96
CA GLU A 161 -9.48 16.69 4.46
C GLU A 161 -9.57 16.70 5.99
N ALA A 162 -8.42 16.76 6.69
CA ALA A 162 -8.39 16.89 8.15
C ALA A 162 -9.02 18.19 8.66
N ASP A 163 -8.77 19.33 8.00
CA ASP A 163 -9.39 20.62 8.32
C ASP A 163 -10.93 20.58 8.15
N VAL A 164 -11.41 19.88 7.11
CA VAL A 164 -12.85 19.64 6.90
C VAL A 164 -13.43 18.74 7.99
N VAL A 165 -12.76 17.64 8.35
CA VAL A 165 -13.20 16.75 9.44
C VAL A 165 -13.24 17.50 10.78
N GLN A 166 -12.24 18.32 11.09
CA GLN A 166 -12.24 19.14 12.30
C GLN A 166 -13.41 20.14 12.32
N THR A 167 -13.75 20.71 11.16
CA THR A 167 -14.92 21.60 11.03
C THR A 167 -16.23 20.85 11.32
N TRP A 168 -16.36 19.60 10.85
CA TRP A 168 -17.51 18.75 11.16
C TRP A 168 -17.58 18.33 12.63
N ILE A 169 -16.44 18.00 13.26
CA ILE A 169 -16.37 17.69 14.70
C ILE A 169 -16.90 18.87 15.51
N ASN A 170 -16.35 20.07 15.29
CA ASN A 170 -16.78 21.28 15.99
C ASN A 170 -18.29 21.54 15.81
N PHE A 171 -18.80 21.43 14.58
CA PHE A 171 -20.23 21.61 14.28
C PHE A 171 -21.12 20.60 15.02
N LEU A 172 -20.71 19.34 15.11
CA LEU A 172 -21.46 18.29 15.81
C LEU A 172 -21.41 18.48 17.34
N GLU A 173 -20.27 18.89 17.89
CA GLU A 173 -20.11 19.22 19.31
C GLU A 173 -20.98 20.44 19.71
N ASP A 174 -20.93 21.52 18.93
CA ASP A 174 -21.77 22.71 19.12
C ASP A 174 -23.27 22.36 19.04
N THR A 175 -23.65 21.56 18.04
CA THR A 175 -25.04 21.11 17.84
C THR A 175 -25.51 20.22 18.99
N TRP A 176 -24.65 19.33 19.50
CA TRP A 176 -24.94 18.50 20.66
C TRP A 176 -25.11 19.34 21.93
N CYS A 177 -24.22 20.32 22.16
CA CYS A 177 -24.30 21.24 23.29
C CYS A 177 -25.60 22.06 23.27
N LEU A 178 -25.96 22.63 22.11
CA LEU A 178 -27.21 23.36 21.90
C LEU A 178 -28.45 22.48 22.15
N ARG A 179 -28.46 21.24 21.63
CA ARG A 179 -29.56 20.30 21.85
C ARG A 179 -29.68 19.90 23.32
N SER A 180 -28.57 19.61 23.98
CA SER A 180 -28.53 19.20 25.38
C SER A 180 -29.04 20.31 26.30
N THR A 181 -28.56 21.54 26.13
CA THR A 181 -29.02 22.71 26.89
C THR A 181 -30.49 23.05 26.62
N TYR A 182 -30.96 22.96 25.37
CA TYR A 182 -32.38 23.13 25.06
C TYR A 182 -33.27 22.05 25.72
N MET A 183 -32.82 20.79 25.74
CA MET A 183 -33.54 19.72 26.42
C MET A 183 -33.58 19.90 27.93
N GLN A 184 -32.46 20.31 28.55
CA GLN A 184 -32.41 20.63 29.98
C GLN A 184 -33.37 21.77 30.33
N LEU A 185 -33.33 22.88 29.58
CA LEU A 185 -34.24 24.02 29.78
C LEU A 185 -35.72 23.62 29.64
N LYS A 186 -36.03 22.69 28.71
CA LYS A 186 -37.40 22.18 28.53
C LYS A 186 -37.85 21.25 29.64
N ASP A 187 -36.95 20.43 30.18
CA ASP A 187 -37.22 19.57 31.33
C ASP A 187 -37.42 20.40 32.61
N GLU A 188 -36.55 21.39 32.86
CA GLU A 188 -36.71 22.37 33.96
C GLU A 188 -38.04 23.12 33.86
N GLN A 189 -38.42 23.59 32.66
CA GLN A 189 -39.73 24.21 32.42
C GLN A 189 -40.88 23.24 32.77
N ALA A 190 -40.85 22.02 32.23
CA ALA A 190 -41.91 21.04 32.42
C ALA A 190 -42.05 20.63 33.89
N ASN A 191 -40.92 20.45 34.61
CA ASN A 191 -40.90 20.13 36.02
C ASN A 191 -41.46 21.29 36.88
N GLY A 192 -41.11 22.54 36.58
CA GLY A 192 -41.66 23.71 37.27
C GLY A 192 -43.16 23.93 37.02
N GLU A 193 -43.63 23.67 35.80
CA GLU A 193 -45.07 23.65 35.48
C GLU A 193 -45.79 22.52 36.23
N LEU A 194 -45.22 21.31 36.25
CA LEU A 194 -45.77 20.15 36.96
C LEU A 194 -45.83 20.37 38.49
N GLU A 195 -44.82 20.99 39.09
CA GLU A 195 -44.82 21.37 40.51
C GLU A 195 -45.94 22.39 40.81
N THR A 196 -46.13 23.37 39.90
CA THR A 196 -47.19 24.39 40.00
C THR A 196 -48.59 23.75 39.92
N TYR A 197 -48.85 22.88 38.95
CA TYR A 197 -50.07 22.07 38.89
C TYR A 197 -50.21 21.15 40.11
N GLY A 198 -49.08 20.66 40.62
CA GLY A 198 -48.97 19.89 41.86
C GLY A 198 -49.62 20.60 43.04
N HIS A 199 -49.24 21.87 43.26
CA HIS A 199 -49.80 22.73 44.30
C HIS A 199 -51.29 23.07 44.06
N HIS A 200 -51.68 23.39 42.82
CA HIS A 200 -53.08 23.67 42.47
C HIS A 200 -54.01 22.48 42.78
N PHE A 201 -53.59 21.26 42.48
CA PHE A 201 -54.34 20.04 42.78
C PHE A 201 -54.52 19.82 44.29
N VAL A 202 -53.46 19.98 45.09
CA VAL A 202 -53.54 19.84 46.56
C VAL A 202 -54.50 20.86 47.16
N LYS A 203 -54.49 22.11 46.65
CA LYS A 203 -55.43 23.15 47.04
C LYS A 203 -56.88 22.81 46.69
N LEU A 204 -57.13 22.23 45.51
CA LEU A 204 -58.46 21.80 45.07
C LEU A 204 -58.99 20.64 45.92
N ILE A 205 -58.18 19.60 46.15
CA ILE A 205 -58.53 18.48 47.03
C ILE A 205 -58.81 18.97 48.45
N SER A 206 -57.96 19.85 49.00
CA SER A 206 -58.20 20.46 50.32
C SER A 206 -59.54 21.18 50.41
N HIS A 207 -59.94 21.89 49.35
CA HIS A 207 -61.22 22.61 49.31
C HIS A 207 -62.41 21.65 49.27
N HIS A 208 -62.36 20.62 48.43
CA HIS A 208 -63.44 19.62 48.35
C HIS A 208 -63.57 18.78 49.62
N LEU A 209 -62.46 18.33 50.21
CA LEU A 209 -62.50 17.59 51.48
C LEU A 209 -63.05 18.45 52.63
N LEU A 210 -62.74 19.75 52.67
CA LEU A 210 -63.32 20.66 53.64
C LEU A 210 -64.85 20.78 53.47
N ALA A 211 -65.32 20.94 52.23
CA ALA A 211 -66.76 20.97 51.93
C ALA A 211 -67.47 19.65 52.32
N CYS A 212 -66.90 18.49 51.94
CA CYS A 212 -67.43 17.18 52.34
C CYS A 212 -67.47 17.03 53.87
N LYS A 213 -66.45 17.51 54.60
CA LYS A 213 -66.41 17.48 56.07
C LYS A 213 -67.53 18.33 56.69
N GLU A 214 -67.78 19.53 56.17
CA GLU A 214 -68.85 20.42 56.66
C GLU A 214 -70.25 19.84 56.37
N GLU A 215 -70.42 19.25 55.18
CA GLU A 215 -71.65 18.59 54.75
C GLU A 215 -71.94 17.31 55.56
N LEU A 216 -70.93 16.45 55.77
CA LEU A 216 -71.03 15.27 56.63
C LEU A 216 -71.35 15.65 58.07
N GLY A 217 -70.64 16.63 58.65
CA GLY A 217 -70.91 17.09 60.02
C GLY A 217 -72.35 17.60 60.20
N THR A 218 -72.87 18.31 59.20
CA THR A 218 -74.28 18.78 59.20
C THR A 218 -75.26 17.61 59.08
N SER A 219 -74.99 16.69 58.15
CA SER A 219 -75.88 15.55 57.84
C SER A 219 -75.92 14.53 58.99
N ILE A 220 -74.77 14.23 59.62
CA ILE A 220 -74.66 13.36 60.80
C ILE A 220 -75.40 13.99 61.98
N THR A 221 -75.32 15.30 62.18
CA THR A 221 -76.09 16.01 63.22
C THR A 221 -77.60 15.93 62.96
N ARG A 222 -78.02 16.02 61.68
CA ARG A 222 -79.41 15.82 61.28
C ARG A 222 -79.88 14.39 61.55
N ILE A 223 -79.08 13.38 61.21
CA ILE A 223 -79.36 11.97 61.53
C ILE A 223 -79.47 11.76 63.04
N LYS A 224 -78.53 12.23 63.87
CA LYS A 224 -78.64 12.13 65.34
C LYS A 224 -79.97 12.70 65.84
N THR A 225 -80.41 13.83 65.29
CA THR A 225 -81.70 14.46 65.59
C THR A 225 -82.90 13.62 65.12
N PHE A 226 -82.83 13.01 63.94
CA PHE A 226 -83.86 12.11 63.43
C PHE A 226 -84.00 10.84 64.25
N VAL A 227 -82.90 10.16 64.57
CA VAL A 227 -82.88 8.95 65.41
C VAL A 227 -83.48 9.23 66.78
N ASP A 228 -83.08 10.33 67.42
CA ASP A 228 -83.67 10.79 68.68
C ASP A 228 -85.18 10.99 68.59
N ASN A 229 -85.68 11.55 67.48
CA ASN A 229 -87.11 11.83 67.30
C ASN A 229 -87.91 10.57 66.95
N ILE A 230 -87.39 9.68 66.10
CA ILE A 230 -87.99 8.37 65.80
C ILE A 230 -88.07 7.53 67.08
N ASN A 231 -87.01 7.50 67.88
CA ASN A 231 -86.99 6.77 69.15
C ASN A 231 -87.98 7.34 70.19
N LYS A 232 -88.14 8.67 70.27
CA LYS A 232 -89.19 9.32 71.10
C LYS A 232 -90.60 8.93 70.64
N ILE A 233 -90.87 8.88 69.34
CA ILE A 233 -92.16 8.45 68.78
C ILE A 233 -92.40 6.97 69.12
N ASN A 234 -91.37 6.12 68.99
CA ASN A 234 -91.47 4.70 69.28
C ASN A 234 -91.74 4.42 70.78
N GLY A 235 -90.98 5.04 71.67
CA GLY A 235 -91.15 4.90 73.14
C GLY A 235 -92.44 5.51 73.69
N ARG A 236 -93.05 6.49 72.99
CA ARG A 236 -94.38 7.02 73.36
C ARG A 236 -95.51 6.04 73.07
N SER A 237 -95.32 5.14 72.10
CA SER A 237 -96.34 4.19 71.64
C SER A 237 -96.59 3.03 72.61
N GLU A 238 -95.68 2.75 73.55
CA GLU A 238 -95.79 1.60 74.47
C GLU A 238 -96.53 1.91 75.79
N VAL A 239 -96.87 3.18 76.05
CA VAL A 239 -97.54 3.61 77.29
C VAL A 239 -98.87 4.32 77.02
N GLN A 240 -99.74 3.71 76.21
CA GLN A 240 -101.17 4.00 76.30
C GLN A 240 -102.05 2.81 75.93
N THR A 241 -102.79 2.30 76.91
CA THR A 241 -103.79 1.24 76.72
C THR A 241 -105.14 1.80 76.30
N SER A 242 -105.82 1.03 75.42
CA SER A 242 -107.26 1.03 75.12
C SER A 242 -107.82 2.00 74.07
N LYS A 243 -108.62 1.38 73.19
CA LYS A 243 -109.56 1.88 72.17
C LYS A 243 -109.00 2.22 70.79
N GLU A 244 -109.69 1.63 69.81
CA GLU A 244 -109.54 1.78 68.36
C GLU A 244 -110.06 3.15 67.88
N ASP A 245 -109.92 3.41 66.57
CA ASP A 245 -110.29 4.62 65.83
C ASP A 245 -109.43 5.89 66.05
N LYS A 246 -108.16 5.82 65.59
CA LYS A 246 -107.45 6.93 64.90
C LYS A 246 -106.09 6.50 64.28
N LEU A 247 -106.11 5.54 63.36
CA LEU A 247 -104.88 4.94 62.79
C LEU A 247 -104.24 5.68 61.58
N LEU A 248 -104.73 6.86 61.20
CA LEU A 248 -104.37 7.54 59.94
C LEU A 248 -103.79 8.95 60.08
N GLU A 249 -103.73 9.54 61.28
CA GLU A 249 -103.31 10.94 61.48
C GLU A 249 -101.98 11.07 62.25
N GLU A 250 -101.52 10.02 62.95
CA GLU A 250 -100.19 9.95 63.58
C GLU A 250 -99.12 9.27 62.69
N SER A 251 -99.49 8.76 61.51
CA SER A 251 -98.57 8.10 60.58
C SER A 251 -97.76 9.10 59.73
N GLU A 252 -98.40 10.11 59.14
CA GLU A 252 -97.73 11.05 58.21
C GLU A 252 -96.46 11.72 58.78
N PRO A 253 -96.44 12.24 60.03
CA PRO A 253 -95.25 12.89 60.56
C PRO A 253 -94.08 11.92 60.82
N ARG A 254 -94.38 10.63 61.03
CA ARG A 254 -93.36 9.58 61.17
C ARG A 254 -92.83 9.16 59.79
N MET A 255 -93.72 9.03 58.80
CA MET A 255 -93.36 8.63 57.44
C MET A 255 -92.35 9.58 56.81
N LEU A 256 -92.64 10.89 56.83
CA LEU A 256 -91.75 11.92 56.31
C LEU A 256 -90.39 11.95 57.02
N LEU A 257 -90.36 11.65 58.33
CA LEU A 257 -89.13 11.61 59.13
C LEU A 257 -88.26 10.38 58.81
N GLU A 258 -88.88 9.24 58.49
CA GLU A 258 -88.18 8.04 58.03
C GLU A 258 -87.66 8.22 56.58
N GLU A 259 -88.39 8.93 55.72
CA GLU A 259 -87.98 9.27 54.35
C GLU A 259 -86.81 10.29 54.33
N GLU A 260 -86.91 11.39 55.07
CA GLU A 260 -85.80 12.36 55.20
C GLU A 260 -84.54 11.73 55.85
N TYR A 261 -84.72 10.75 56.75
CA TYR A 261 -83.61 9.96 57.29
C TYR A 261 -82.89 9.18 56.18
N LEU A 262 -83.64 8.45 55.34
CA LEU A 262 -83.08 7.63 54.27
C LEU A 262 -82.37 8.48 53.20
N GLU A 263 -82.96 9.62 52.80
CA GLU A 263 -82.30 10.57 51.88
C GLU A 263 -80.99 11.11 52.48
N THR A 264 -80.98 11.42 53.78
CA THR A 264 -79.76 11.89 54.47
C THR A 264 -78.72 10.78 54.64
N GLU A 265 -79.14 9.53 54.86
CA GLU A 265 -78.29 8.34 54.95
C GLU A 265 -77.63 8.01 53.60
N GLU A 266 -78.39 7.96 52.50
CA GLU A 266 -77.86 7.80 51.15
C GLU A 266 -76.86 8.90 50.81
N LYS A 267 -77.20 10.15 51.13
CA LYS A 267 -76.31 11.30 50.91
C LYS A 267 -74.98 11.16 51.65
N ILE A 268 -74.99 10.75 52.92
CA ILE A 268 -73.78 10.52 53.71
C ILE A 268 -72.92 9.39 53.10
N ILE A 269 -73.54 8.27 52.73
CA ILE A 269 -72.85 7.12 52.12
C ILE A 269 -72.20 7.52 50.78
N SER A 270 -72.93 8.28 49.96
CA SER A 270 -72.43 8.82 48.69
C SER A 270 -71.26 9.79 48.89
N THR A 271 -71.35 10.71 49.85
CA THR A 271 -70.26 11.64 50.19
C THR A 271 -69.02 10.90 50.70
N PHE A 272 -69.16 9.85 51.51
CA PHE A 272 -68.03 9.00 51.91
C PHE A 272 -67.38 8.29 50.71
N SER A 273 -68.18 7.74 49.80
CA SER A 273 -67.67 7.13 48.55
C SER A 273 -66.88 8.13 47.70
N VAL A 274 -67.33 9.38 47.58
CA VAL A 274 -66.58 10.45 46.90
C VAL A 274 -65.24 10.72 47.60
N VAL A 275 -65.21 10.78 48.93
CA VAL A 275 -63.97 10.98 49.70
C VAL A 275 -63.01 9.80 49.54
N ASP A 276 -63.49 8.56 49.52
CA ASP A 276 -62.65 7.37 49.31
C ASP A 276 -62.07 7.32 47.88
N ASN A 277 -62.83 7.76 46.87
CA ASN A 277 -62.32 7.96 45.51
C ASN A 277 -61.26 9.09 45.45
N MET A 278 -61.45 10.21 46.17
CA MET A 278 -60.42 11.24 46.29
C MET A 278 -59.16 10.73 47.03
N ARG A 279 -59.33 9.91 48.06
CA ARG A 279 -58.25 9.31 48.85
C ARG A 279 -57.40 8.37 48.00
N THR A 280 -58.02 7.47 47.26
CA THR A 280 -57.31 6.56 46.35
C THR A 280 -56.52 7.34 45.30
N LEU A 281 -57.16 8.27 44.57
CA LEU A 281 -56.49 9.11 43.57
C LEU A 281 -55.30 9.91 44.14
N PHE A 282 -55.38 10.39 45.38
CA PHE A 282 -54.29 11.14 46.02
C PHE A 282 -53.06 10.27 46.31
N TYR A 283 -53.26 9.03 46.78
CA TYR A 283 -52.17 8.13 47.23
C TYR A 283 -51.76 7.06 46.19
N SER A 284 -52.45 6.91 45.06
CA SER A 284 -52.17 5.84 44.08
C SER A 284 -50.87 5.97 43.26
N GLU A 285 -50.15 7.10 43.34
CA GLU A 285 -49.00 7.37 42.46
C GLU A 285 -47.73 7.78 43.23
N PRO A 286 -46.57 7.12 43.01
CA PRO A 286 -45.34 7.42 43.75
C PRO A 286 -44.75 8.81 43.42
N ALA A 287 -45.19 9.45 42.33
CA ALA A 287 -44.83 10.81 41.97
C ALA A 287 -45.44 11.89 42.90
N ASN A 288 -46.42 11.53 43.74
CA ASN A 288 -47.10 12.50 44.62
C ASN A 288 -46.34 12.82 45.92
N ALA A 289 -45.23 12.13 46.21
CA ALA A 289 -44.50 12.24 47.48
C ALA A 289 -43.79 13.60 47.72
N SER A 290 -43.68 14.48 46.71
CA SER A 290 -43.08 15.82 46.83
C SER A 290 -44.09 16.94 47.15
N ARG A 291 -45.40 16.64 47.21
CA ARG A 291 -46.46 17.64 47.35
C ARG A 291 -46.51 18.21 48.77
N GLY A 292 -45.80 19.32 48.99
CA GLY A 292 -45.49 19.92 50.30
C GLY A 292 -46.63 20.37 51.24
N ASP A 293 -47.90 20.08 50.92
CA ASP A 293 -49.09 20.36 51.75
C ASP A 293 -49.84 19.07 52.18
N ASP A 294 -49.23 17.89 52.02
CA ASP A 294 -49.77 16.58 52.41
C ASP A 294 -50.39 16.56 53.81
N ALA A 295 -49.72 17.16 54.80
CA ALA A 295 -50.17 17.17 56.19
C ALA A 295 -51.59 17.73 56.38
N LYS A 296 -52.00 18.75 55.60
CA LYS A 296 -53.32 19.36 55.72
C LYS A 296 -54.42 18.52 55.04
N VAL A 297 -54.11 17.96 53.87
CA VAL A 297 -55.02 17.03 53.17
C VAL A 297 -55.24 15.78 54.00
N LYS A 298 -54.16 15.22 54.55
CA LYS A 298 -54.19 14.09 55.47
C LYS A 298 -55.05 14.37 56.71
N GLN A 299 -54.86 15.51 57.37
CA GLN A 299 -55.70 15.91 58.51
C GLN A 299 -57.20 16.00 58.15
N LEU A 300 -57.55 16.40 56.92
CA LEU A 300 -58.94 16.42 56.46
C LEU A 300 -59.48 15.00 56.23
N PHE A 301 -58.71 14.10 55.60
CA PHE A 301 -59.08 12.69 55.48
C PHE A 301 -59.26 12.02 56.85
N ASP A 302 -58.34 12.24 57.79
CA ASP A 302 -58.41 11.67 59.14
C ASP A 302 -59.62 12.22 59.92
N ALA A 303 -59.97 13.51 59.73
CA ALA A 303 -61.16 14.11 60.33
C ALA A 303 -62.47 13.57 59.74
N ILE A 304 -62.51 13.27 58.44
CA ILE A 304 -63.66 12.63 57.80
C ILE A 304 -63.79 11.17 58.23
N GLU A 305 -62.68 10.45 58.42
CA GLU A 305 -62.70 9.09 58.99
C GLU A 305 -63.26 9.08 60.41
N GLY A 306 -62.89 10.08 61.23
CA GLY A 306 -63.50 10.27 62.54
C GLY A 306 -65.01 10.50 62.48
N MET A 307 -65.51 11.21 61.45
CA MET A 307 -66.95 11.37 61.20
C MET A 307 -67.61 10.07 60.74
N ARG A 308 -66.91 9.20 60.00
CA ARG A 308 -67.42 7.87 59.63
C ARG A 308 -67.66 7.01 60.86
N VAL A 309 -66.68 6.94 61.77
CA VAL A 309 -66.82 6.21 63.04
C VAL A 309 -67.94 6.81 63.92
N ASP A 310 -68.06 8.14 63.97
CA ASP A 310 -69.13 8.82 64.71
C ASP A 310 -70.52 8.53 64.12
N PHE A 311 -70.64 8.41 62.79
CA PHE A 311 -71.86 7.98 62.11
C PHE A 311 -72.19 6.50 62.35
N GLU A 312 -71.22 5.60 62.19
CA GLU A 312 -71.36 4.15 62.44
C GLU A 312 -71.70 3.82 63.90
N SER A 313 -71.40 4.73 64.84
CA SER A 313 -71.78 4.60 66.25
C SER A 313 -73.25 4.89 66.55
N ILE A 314 -73.99 5.48 65.61
CA ILE A 314 -75.42 5.77 65.76
C ILE A 314 -76.21 4.49 65.48
N GLU A 315 -76.94 4.00 66.48
CA GLU A 315 -77.83 2.85 66.31
C GLU A 315 -78.94 3.16 65.31
N ARG A 316 -78.97 2.43 64.18
CA ARG A 316 -79.94 2.62 63.09
C ARG A 316 -81.35 2.31 63.61
N PRO A 317 -82.29 3.27 63.62
CA PRO A 317 -83.61 3.09 64.20
C PRO A 317 -84.48 2.15 63.36
N PHE A 318 -85.55 1.62 63.95
CA PHE A 318 -86.50 0.76 63.23
C PHE A 318 -87.38 1.58 62.27
N LEU A 319 -87.09 1.47 60.96
CA LEU A 319 -87.82 2.12 59.88
C LEU A 319 -88.97 1.21 59.38
N ARG A 320 -90.21 1.73 59.42
CA ARG A 320 -91.39 1.03 58.89
C ARG A 320 -91.36 0.98 57.36
N HIS A 321 -90.87 2.02 56.70
CA HIS A 321 -90.81 2.07 55.23
C HIS A 321 -89.90 1.01 54.60
N GLU A 322 -88.74 0.73 55.22
CA GLU A 322 -87.83 -0.33 54.76
C GLU A 322 -88.41 -1.75 54.98
N THR A 323 -89.40 -1.88 55.87
CA THR A 323 -90.12 -3.13 56.13
C THR A 323 -91.29 -3.33 55.15
N LEU A 324 -92.11 -2.30 54.92
CA LEU A 324 -93.22 -2.35 53.96
C LEU A 324 -92.74 -2.61 52.52
N ALA A 325 -91.62 -2.01 52.11
CA ALA A 325 -91.01 -2.26 50.80
C ALA A 325 -90.50 -3.71 50.62
N LYS A 326 -90.31 -4.47 51.70
CA LYS A 326 -90.00 -5.92 51.64
C LYS A 326 -91.26 -6.79 51.54
N ASP A 327 -92.36 -6.35 52.16
CA ASP A 327 -93.64 -7.07 52.11
C ASP A 327 -94.40 -6.84 50.79
N GLU A 328 -94.30 -5.66 50.17
CA GLU A 328 -94.92 -5.39 48.85
C GLU A 328 -94.30 -6.23 47.70
N VAL A 329 -93.03 -6.62 47.80
CA VAL A 329 -92.37 -7.49 46.80
C VAL A 329 -92.84 -8.95 46.91
N MET A 330 -93.55 -9.32 47.98
CA MET A 330 -94.01 -10.69 48.25
C MET A 330 -95.50 -10.92 47.95
N SER A 331 -96.23 -9.95 47.38
CA SER A 331 -97.68 -10.07 47.12
C SER A 331 -98.15 -9.51 45.76
N SER A 332 -97.60 -10.04 44.66
CA SER A 332 -98.32 -10.12 43.38
C SER A 332 -97.81 -11.29 42.54
N GLU A 333 -98.71 -12.00 41.86
CA GLU A 333 -98.47 -13.38 41.39
C GLU A 333 -97.77 -13.55 40.03
N GLU A 334 -97.04 -14.67 39.96
CA GLU A 334 -96.85 -15.62 38.85
C GLU A 334 -97.08 -15.19 37.36
N ARG A 335 -96.06 -15.56 36.55
CA ARG A 335 -96.07 -15.88 35.10
C ARG A 335 -96.14 -14.75 34.05
N ALA A 336 -94.97 -14.50 33.46
CA ALA A 336 -94.74 -14.66 32.00
C ALA A 336 -93.27 -15.01 31.73
N GLU A 337 -92.94 -15.40 30.50
CA GLU A 337 -91.67 -16.05 30.11
C GLU A 337 -90.48 -15.09 29.80
N ASP A 338 -89.29 -15.69 29.66
CA ASP A 338 -87.99 -15.17 29.16
C ASP A 338 -88.11 -14.23 27.92
N PRO A 339 -87.11 -13.38 27.55
CA PRO A 339 -85.69 -13.75 27.51
C PRO A 339 -84.61 -12.69 27.85
N SER A 340 -83.57 -13.13 28.58
CA SER A 340 -82.10 -12.89 28.38
C SER A 340 -81.49 -11.49 28.06
N HIS A 341 -80.15 -11.41 28.19
CA HIS A 341 -79.23 -10.27 27.89
C HIS A 341 -78.99 -9.27 29.06
N LEU A 342 -77.76 -8.89 29.45
CA LEU A 342 -76.39 -9.23 28.99
C LEU A 342 -75.37 -8.95 30.12
N SER A 343 -74.74 -9.97 30.70
CA SER A 343 -73.56 -9.81 31.57
C SER A 343 -72.28 -9.91 30.73
N ARG A 344 -71.52 -8.82 30.60
CA ARG A 344 -70.24 -8.82 29.86
C ARG A 344 -69.05 -9.02 30.81
N THR A 345 -68.82 -10.27 31.18
CA THR A 345 -67.47 -10.75 31.55
C THR A 345 -66.76 -11.15 30.26
N ILE A 346 -65.53 -10.66 30.02
CA ILE A 346 -64.68 -11.15 28.94
C ILE A 346 -63.30 -11.49 29.51
N GLU A 347 -63.08 -12.78 29.72
CA GLU A 347 -61.74 -13.37 29.79
C GLU A 347 -61.13 -13.45 28.38
N SER A 348 -59.80 -13.49 28.30
CA SER A 348 -59.09 -13.78 27.04
C SER A 348 -59.30 -15.25 26.62
N PRO A 349 -59.24 -15.56 25.31
CA PRO A 349 -58.14 -16.43 24.90
C PRO A 349 -57.55 -16.18 23.50
N LYS A 350 -56.37 -16.78 23.27
CA LYS A 350 -55.63 -16.77 22.00
C LYS A 350 -56.12 -17.85 21.02
N SER A 351 -55.87 -17.55 19.73
CA SER A 351 -55.13 -18.41 18.76
C SER A 351 -55.90 -19.01 17.58
N LYS A 352 -55.20 -18.98 16.42
CA LYS A 352 -55.30 -19.86 15.23
C LYS A 352 -56.66 -19.86 14.49
N ARG A 353 -56.73 -19.96 13.16
CA ARG A 353 -55.85 -19.82 11.97
C ARG A 353 -56.74 -20.36 10.82
N THR A 354 -56.56 -19.90 9.58
CA THR A 354 -57.05 -20.55 8.32
C THR A 354 -58.60 -20.67 8.18
N ASP A 355 -59.25 -20.51 7.02
CA ASP A 355 -58.81 -20.49 5.61
C ASP A 355 -59.58 -19.45 4.76
N SER A 356 -59.06 -19.19 3.55
CA SER A 356 -59.76 -18.40 2.49
C SER A 356 -60.80 -19.24 1.71
N PRO A 357 -61.65 -18.59 0.90
CA PRO A 357 -61.48 -18.80 -0.55
C PRO A 357 -61.69 -17.57 -1.46
N LYS A 358 -60.76 -17.41 -2.42
CA LYS A 358 -60.92 -17.11 -3.87
C LYS A 358 -62.32 -16.68 -4.37
N SER A 359 -62.50 -15.74 -5.32
CA SER A 359 -61.64 -15.21 -6.42
C SER A 359 -62.36 -13.98 -7.08
N ARG A 360 -61.96 -13.29 -8.17
CA ARG A 360 -61.20 -13.60 -9.41
C ARG A 360 -60.44 -12.38 -10.00
N HIS A 361 -59.45 -12.69 -10.85
CA HIS A 361 -59.03 -12.09 -12.15
C HIS A 361 -59.62 -10.75 -12.64
N ALA A 362 -58.90 -9.86 -13.35
CA ALA A 362 -57.48 -9.71 -13.77
C ALA A 362 -57.29 -8.20 -14.16
N ASP A 363 -56.11 -7.58 -14.34
CA ASP A 363 -54.88 -7.93 -15.08
C ASP A 363 -53.58 -7.36 -14.45
N SER A 364 -52.41 -7.75 -14.98
CA SER A 364 -51.05 -7.27 -14.62
C SER A 364 -50.16 -7.29 -15.89
N PRO A 365 -48.85 -6.89 -15.93
CA PRO A 365 -47.87 -6.58 -14.85
C PRO A 365 -47.22 -5.16 -15.03
N LYS A 366 -46.20 -4.66 -14.29
CA LYS A 366 -45.22 -5.21 -13.32
C LYS A 366 -44.66 -4.09 -12.38
N SER A 367 -44.27 -4.48 -11.17
CA SER A 367 -43.48 -3.82 -10.09
C SER A 367 -42.45 -2.72 -10.46
N ALA A 368 -41.97 -1.86 -9.52
CA ALA A 368 -42.12 -1.84 -8.05
C ALA A 368 -41.95 -0.42 -7.45
N THR A 369 -42.57 -0.16 -6.30
CA THR A 369 -42.22 0.94 -5.37
C THR A 369 -42.33 0.51 -3.92
N ALA A 370 -41.39 1.00 -3.10
CA ALA A 370 -41.39 1.04 -1.63
C ALA A 370 -41.51 -0.29 -0.85
N ALA A 371 -40.36 -0.77 -0.38
CA ALA A 371 -40.24 -1.31 0.97
C ALA A 371 -39.27 -0.41 1.76
N LEU A 372 -39.69 0.06 2.94
CA LEU A 372 -38.75 0.57 3.93
C LEU A 372 -37.99 -0.63 4.49
N GLU A 373 -36.71 -0.74 4.20
CA GLU A 373 -35.78 -1.52 5.04
C GLU A 373 -34.98 -0.54 5.88
N GLN A 374 -34.95 -0.80 7.19
CA GLN A 374 -34.15 -0.03 8.14
C GLN A 374 -32.68 -0.40 7.90
N LEU A 375 -31.94 0.49 7.24
CA LEU A 375 -30.50 0.31 7.05
C LEU A 375 -29.78 0.55 8.38
N ASP A 376 -29.03 -0.47 8.80
CA ASP A 376 -28.16 -0.44 9.96
C ASP A 376 -26.92 0.43 9.67
N PRO A 377 -26.69 1.53 10.42
CA PRO A 377 -25.53 2.40 10.19
C PRO A 377 -24.20 1.71 10.48
N GLU A 378 -24.17 0.66 11.31
CA GLU A 378 -22.96 -0.11 11.62
C GLU A 378 -22.52 -0.97 10.41
N ALA A 379 -23.48 -1.46 9.64
CA ALA A 379 -23.23 -2.22 8.41
C ALA A 379 -22.68 -1.35 7.25
N GLU A 380 -23.11 -0.09 7.12
CA GLU A 380 -22.53 0.84 6.13
C GLU A 380 -21.12 1.30 6.53
N LEU A 381 -20.83 1.45 7.83
CA LEU A 381 -19.47 1.71 8.34
C LEU A 381 -18.51 0.55 8.04
N ALA A 382 -18.91 -0.69 8.36
CA ALA A 382 -18.12 -1.89 8.07
C ALA A 382 -17.86 -2.09 6.55
N LYS A 383 -18.79 -1.63 5.71
CA LYS A 383 -18.67 -1.66 4.24
C LYS A 383 -17.68 -0.61 3.71
N LEU A 384 -17.70 0.61 4.26
CA LEU A 384 -16.70 1.65 3.95
C LEU A 384 -15.28 1.27 4.42
N GLU A 385 -15.15 0.66 5.60
CA GLU A 385 -13.88 0.15 6.12
C GLU A 385 -13.35 -1.02 5.27
N SER A 386 -14.24 -1.86 4.74
CA SER A 386 -13.91 -2.92 3.78
C SER A 386 -13.46 -2.38 2.41
N GLU A 387 -14.03 -1.26 1.93
CA GLU A 387 -13.59 -0.60 0.69
C GLU A 387 -12.18 0.03 0.81
N PHE A 388 -11.82 0.54 1.99
CA PHE A 388 -10.44 1.01 2.27
C PHE A 388 -9.42 -0.13 2.48
N GLY A 389 -9.87 -1.37 2.72
CA GLY A 389 -9.03 -2.47 3.20
C GLY A 389 -8.25 -3.29 2.15
N LYS A 390 -8.24 -2.93 0.86
CA LYS A 390 -7.62 -3.76 -0.21
C LYS A 390 -6.82 -2.98 -1.26
N VAL A 391 -5.74 -2.31 -0.83
CA VAL A 391 -4.66 -1.84 -1.74
C VAL A 391 -3.28 -2.37 -1.29
N THR A 392 -3.18 -3.69 -1.14
CA THR A 392 -1.90 -4.41 -1.10
C THR A 392 -2.04 -5.79 -1.74
N ARG A 393 -1.94 -5.82 -3.07
CA ARG A 393 -1.61 -7.03 -3.83
C ARG A 393 -0.71 -6.62 -4.99
N ASP A 394 0.32 -7.44 -5.23
CA ASP A 394 1.28 -7.34 -6.33
C ASP A 394 2.36 -6.24 -6.25
N TYR A 395 3.11 -6.24 -5.14
CA TYR A 395 4.56 -6.05 -5.21
C TYR A 395 5.23 -7.38 -4.88
N SER A 396 5.71 -8.08 -5.91
CA SER A 396 6.54 -9.28 -5.75
C SER A 396 7.88 -8.87 -5.14
N SER A 397 8.19 -9.37 -3.94
CA SER A 397 9.42 -9.05 -3.21
C SER A 397 10.54 -10.06 -3.44
N GLU A 398 10.49 -10.83 -4.54
CA GLU A 398 11.23 -12.11 -4.67
C GLU A 398 12.13 -12.20 -5.92
N GLU A 399 12.36 -11.10 -6.64
CA GLU A 399 13.20 -11.10 -7.87
C GLU A 399 14.22 -9.94 -7.96
N ILE A 400 14.64 -9.37 -6.81
CA ILE A 400 15.81 -8.46 -6.74
C ILE A 400 16.72 -8.89 -5.59
N GLY A 401 17.42 -10.01 -5.77
CA GLY A 401 18.26 -10.63 -4.73
C GLY A 401 19.20 -11.68 -5.28
N GLY A 402 20.02 -11.33 -6.28
CA GLY A 402 20.88 -12.29 -6.99
C GLY A 402 21.94 -11.66 -7.89
N TRP A 403 22.58 -10.57 -7.46
CA TRP A 403 23.81 -10.08 -8.09
C TRP A 403 25.03 -10.73 -7.42
N GLU A 404 25.32 -11.98 -7.79
CA GLU A 404 26.53 -12.69 -7.37
C GLU A 404 27.74 -12.05 -8.08
N PHE A 405 28.51 -11.24 -7.34
CA PHE A 405 29.61 -10.43 -7.89
C PHE A 405 31.00 -11.07 -7.67
N ASP A 406 31.05 -12.39 -7.51
CA ASP A 406 32.25 -13.12 -7.05
C ASP A 406 33.06 -13.78 -8.18
N GLU A 407 32.54 -13.90 -9.40
CA GLU A 407 33.20 -14.67 -10.47
C GLU A 407 34.40 -13.92 -11.12
N LEU A 408 34.47 -12.58 -11.00
CA LEU A 408 35.56 -11.77 -11.55
C LEU A 408 36.84 -11.72 -10.69
N GLU A 409 36.83 -12.25 -9.45
CA GLU A 409 38.04 -12.26 -8.61
C GLU A 409 38.96 -13.48 -8.86
N GLN A 410 38.49 -14.50 -9.60
CA GLN A 410 39.32 -15.67 -9.97
C GLN A 410 40.19 -15.43 -11.22
N GLU A 411 39.77 -14.57 -12.16
CA GLU A 411 40.52 -14.35 -13.41
C GLU A 411 41.80 -13.48 -13.21
N LEU A 412 41.98 -12.90 -12.03
CA LEU A 412 43.17 -12.11 -11.64
C LEU A 412 44.31 -12.96 -11.02
N LYS A 413 44.19 -14.29 -10.99
CA LYS A 413 45.15 -15.22 -10.37
C LYS A 413 45.64 -16.37 -11.29
N SER A 414 45.41 -16.28 -12.60
CA SER A 414 45.80 -17.31 -13.60
C SER A 414 46.84 -16.78 -14.59
#